data_AF-A0A2D8I3E8-F1
#
_entry.id   AF-A0A2D8I3E8-F1
#
_cell.length_a   1.000
_cell.length_b   1.000
_cell.length_c   1.000
_cell.angle_alpha   90.00
_cell.angle_beta   90.00
_cell.angle_gamma   90.00
#
_symmetry.space_group_name_H-M   'P 1'
#
loop_
_entity.id
_entity.type
_entity.pdbx_description
1 polymer ?
#
loop_
_entity_poly.entity_id
_entity_poly.type
_entity_poly.pdbx_seq_one_letter_code
_entity_poly.pdbx_strand_id
1 'polypeptide(L)'
;MSKKQEKAKESKYWLDEPANVKRVIKGFYFLCALIILIDLIFSLGWHKHAAFAEELSLHSIETLPAFYGLYGFVACVGLVYVSKWMRDWKGKKILMREEDYWEK
;
A
#
# COMPACT_ATOMS: atom_id res chain seq x y z
N MET A 1 -42.92 -25.93 7.71
CA MET A 1 -41.94 -26.54 6.79
C MET A 1 -40.85 -25.51 6.52
N SER A 2 -39.69 -25.67 7.17
CA SER A 2 -38.56 -24.74 7.06
C SER A 2 -37.84 -24.96 5.73
N LYS A 3 -37.83 -23.95 4.86
CA LYS A 3 -37.10 -24.00 3.59
C LYS A 3 -35.60 -24.01 3.89
N LYS A 4 -34.99 -25.16 3.67
CA LYS A 4 -33.54 -25.38 3.72
C LYS A 4 -32.89 -24.50 2.64
N GLN A 5 -32.22 -23.44 3.06
CA GLN A 5 -31.41 -22.59 2.18
C GLN A 5 -30.28 -23.45 1.60
N GLU A 6 -30.32 -23.73 0.29
CA GLU A 6 -29.18 -24.30 -0.43
C GLU A 6 -28.08 -23.23 -0.46
N LYS A 7 -26.98 -23.46 0.28
CA LYS A 7 -25.77 -22.66 0.11
C LYS A 7 -25.30 -22.81 -1.33
N ALA A 8 -25.45 -21.75 -2.12
CA ALA A 8 -24.80 -21.64 -3.41
C ALA A 8 -23.30 -21.94 -3.23
N LYS A 9 -22.77 -22.83 -4.05
CA LYS A 9 -21.39 -23.29 -4.01
C LYS A 9 -20.50 -22.07 -4.32
N GLU A 10 -19.94 -21.44 -3.29
CA GLU A 10 -19.04 -20.28 -3.47
C GLU A 10 -17.90 -20.70 -4.41
N SER A 11 -17.73 -19.94 -5.50
CA SER A 11 -16.67 -20.19 -6.46
C SER A 11 -15.33 -19.87 -5.82
N LYS A 12 -14.42 -20.85 -5.76
CA LYS A 12 -13.05 -20.65 -5.29
C LYS A 12 -12.35 -19.57 -6.14
N TYR A 13 -11.93 -18.47 -5.51
CA TYR A 13 -11.21 -17.40 -6.18
C TYR A 13 -9.73 -17.74 -6.33
N TRP A 14 -9.08 -17.18 -7.35
CA TRP A 14 -7.65 -17.43 -7.63
C TRP A 14 -6.73 -16.95 -6.50
N LEU A 15 -7.12 -15.89 -5.80
CA LEU A 15 -6.38 -15.34 -4.65
C LEU A 15 -6.63 -16.08 -3.33
N ASP A 16 -7.57 -17.04 -3.28
CA ASP A 16 -7.78 -17.88 -2.10
C ASP A 16 -6.62 -18.86 -1.90
N GLU A 17 -5.89 -19.17 -2.97
CA GLU A 17 -4.73 -20.03 -2.89
C GLU A 17 -3.51 -19.25 -2.38
N PRO A 18 -2.92 -19.63 -1.23
CA PRO A 18 -1.85 -18.87 -0.60
C PRO A 18 -0.58 -18.80 -1.47
N ALA A 19 -0.42 -19.73 -2.42
CA ALA A 19 0.67 -19.70 -3.39
C ALA A 19 0.56 -18.49 -4.34
N ASN A 20 -0.65 -18.14 -4.79
CA ASN A 20 -0.87 -17.03 -5.72
C ASN A 20 -0.66 -15.69 -5.01
N VAL A 21 -1.14 -15.56 -3.77
CA VAL A 21 -0.87 -14.38 -2.93
C VAL A 21 0.64 -14.19 -2.73
N LYS A 22 1.38 -15.26 -2.41
CA LYS A 22 2.84 -15.19 -2.28
C LYS A 22 3.52 -14.74 -3.58
N ARG A 23 3.04 -15.17 -4.75
CA ARG A 23 3.59 -14.71 -6.04
C ARG A 23 3.34 -13.23 -6.27
N VAL A 24 2.14 -12.73 -5.98
CA VAL A 24 1.82 -11.30 -6.11
C VAL A 24 2.70 -10.45 -5.20
N ILE A 25 2.84 -10.85 -3.93
CA ILE A 25 3.70 -10.15 -2.96
C ILE A 25 5.17 -10.16 -3.42
N LYS A 26 5.67 -11.31 -3.90
CA LYS A 26 7.04 -11.39 -4.45
C LYS A 26 7.23 -10.48 -5.67
N GLY A 27 6.25 -10.44 -6.58
CA GLY A 27 6.27 -9.55 -7.74
C GLY A 27 6.30 -8.08 -7.36
N PHE A 28 5.52 -7.69 -6.35
CA PHE A 28 5.54 -6.33 -5.81
C PHE A 28 6.91 -5.96 -5.24
N TYR A 29 7.50 -6.81 -4.38
CA TYR A 29 8.83 -6.56 -3.84
C TYR A 29 9.91 -6.53 -4.93
N PHE A 30 9.80 -7.37 -5.94
CA PHE A 30 10.70 -7.36 -7.09
C PHE A 30 10.60 -6.02 -7.85
N LEU A 31 9.40 -5.51 -8.09
CA LEU A 31 9.20 -4.21 -8.72
C LEU A 31 9.77 -3.07 -7.88
N CYS A 32 9.56 -3.09 -6.56
CA CYS A 32 10.16 -2.10 -5.65
C CYS A 32 11.70 -2.13 -5.71
N ALA A 33 12.30 -3.33 -5.68
CA ALA A 33 13.75 -3.48 -5.80
C ALA A 33 14.27 -2.96 -7.15
N LEU A 34 13.55 -3.24 -8.24
CA LEU A 34 13.88 -2.75 -9.57
C LEU A 34 13.87 -1.22 -9.63
N ILE A 35 12.84 -0.57 -9.07
CA ILE A 35 12.75 0.90 -9.01
C ILE A 35 13.92 1.49 -8.22
N ILE A 36 14.30 0.89 -7.08
CA ILE A 36 15.46 1.33 -6.30
C ILE A 36 16.76 1.17 -7.09
N LEU A 37 16.91 0.07 -7.83
CA LEU A 37 18.09 -0.20 -8.65
C LEU A 37 18.20 0.81 -9.79
N ILE A 38 17.08 1.13 -10.46
CA ILE A 38 17.02 2.22 -11.43
C ILE A 38 17.46 3.53 -10.78
N ASP A 39 16.88 3.93 -9.65
CA ASP A 39 17.25 5.19 -8.99
C ASP A 39 18.75 5.25 -8.62
N LEU A 40 19.33 4.12 -8.19
CA LEU A 40 20.78 4.00 -7.93
C LEU A 40 21.63 4.20 -9.19
N ILE A 41 21.26 3.58 -10.31
CA ILE A 41 21.96 3.74 -11.60
C ILE A 41 21.91 5.20 -12.05
N PHE A 42 20.72 5.81 -11.98
CA PHE A 42 20.52 7.20 -12.36
C PHE A 42 21.27 8.15 -11.42
N SER A 43 21.33 7.85 -10.13
CA SER A 43 22.06 8.64 -9.13
C SER A 43 23.59 8.55 -9.26
N LEU A 44 24.13 7.46 -9.81
CA LEU A 44 25.56 7.28 -10.05
C LEU A 44 26.02 7.86 -11.41
N GLY A 45 25.18 7.76 -12.44
CA GLY A 45 25.53 8.16 -13.80
C GLY A 45 25.13 9.60 -14.18
N TRP A 46 24.16 10.20 -13.48
CA TRP A 46 23.69 11.55 -13.77
C TRP A 46 23.63 12.41 -12.50
N HIS A 47 24.21 13.61 -12.57
CA HIS A 47 24.01 14.64 -11.54
C HIS A 47 22.51 14.97 -11.46
N LYS A 48 21.83 14.47 -10.42
CA LYS A 48 20.48 14.87 -10.07
C LYS A 48 20.48 16.39 -9.86
N HIS A 49 19.72 17.12 -10.69
CA HIS A 49 19.39 18.51 -10.41
C HIS A 49 18.47 18.51 -9.18
N ALA A 50 18.94 19.06 -8.07
CA ALA A 50 18.12 19.24 -6.87
C ALA A 50 16.89 20.09 -7.23
N ALA A 51 15.70 19.61 -6.85
CA ALA A 51 14.44 20.31 -7.14
C ALA A 51 14.09 21.37 -6.06
N PHE A 52 14.80 21.35 -4.93
CA PHE A 52 14.52 22.21 -3.78
C PHE A 52 15.62 23.27 -3.60
N ALA A 53 15.20 24.50 -3.30
CA ALA A 53 16.11 25.62 -3.04
C ALA A 53 16.99 25.37 -1.80
N GLU A 54 18.21 25.92 -1.81
CA GLU A 54 19.30 25.70 -0.83
C GLU A 54 18.92 25.90 0.65
N GLU A 55 17.79 26.53 0.97
CA GLU A 55 17.40 26.87 2.35
C GLU A 55 16.66 25.79 3.12
N LEU A 56 16.16 24.74 2.45
CA LEU A 56 15.42 23.68 3.16
C LEU A 56 16.39 22.58 3.62
N SER A 57 16.36 22.24 4.91
CA SER A 57 17.18 21.18 5.54
C SER A 57 17.01 19.76 4.93
N LEU A 58 16.14 19.62 3.93
CA LEU A 58 15.95 18.41 3.13
C LEU A 58 16.92 18.31 1.94
N HIS A 59 17.62 19.38 1.56
CA HIS A 59 18.52 19.39 0.39
C HIS A 59 19.68 18.37 0.52
N SER A 60 20.15 18.12 1.74
CA SER A 60 21.17 17.09 1.99
C SER A 60 20.61 15.67 1.86
N ILE A 61 19.31 15.48 2.07
CA ILE A 61 18.65 14.16 2.10
C ILE A 61 18.15 13.76 0.71
N GLU A 62 17.80 14.73 -0.15
CA GLU A 62 17.37 14.47 -1.53
C GLU A 62 18.46 13.88 -2.43
N THR A 63 19.71 14.16 -2.11
CA THR A 63 20.86 13.60 -2.85
C THR A 63 21.07 12.13 -2.55
N LEU A 64 20.39 11.57 -1.53
CA LEU A 64 20.47 10.16 -1.24
C LEU A 64 19.74 9.34 -2.31
N PRO A 65 20.37 8.28 -2.83
CA PRO A 65 19.68 7.34 -3.69
C PRO A 65 18.50 6.71 -2.94
N ALA A 66 17.44 6.44 -3.68
CA ALA A 66 16.16 5.90 -3.24
C ALA A 66 15.26 6.81 -2.39
N PHE A 67 15.62 8.09 -2.16
CA PHE A 67 14.83 9.01 -1.34
C PHE A 67 13.35 9.08 -1.76
N TYR A 68 13.07 9.40 -3.03
CA TYR A 68 11.69 9.54 -3.52
C TYR A 68 10.92 8.21 -3.53
N GLY A 69 11.60 7.11 -3.83
CA GLY A 69 11.00 5.77 -3.78
C GLY A 69 10.56 5.39 -2.37
N LEU A 70 11.41 5.65 -1.37
CA LEU A 70 11.09 5.42 0.03
C LEU A 70 10.02 6.39 0.54
N TYR A 71 10.12 7.67 0.20
CA TYR A 71 9.12 8.68 0.55
C TYR A 71 7.73 8.30 0.04
N GLY A 72 7.61 7.96 -1.25
CA GLY A 72 6.34 7.53 -1.84
C GLY A 72 5.78 6.27 -1.19
N PHE A 73 6.63 5.29 -0.87
CA PHE A 73 6.22 4.07 -0.16
C PHE A 73 5.67 4.39 1.23
N VAL A 74 6.41 5.18 2.04
CA VAL A 74 6.00 5.55 3.39
C VAL A 74 4.72 6.40 3.37
N ALA A 75 4.61 7.34 2.43
CA ALA A 75 3.41 8.16 2.25
C ALA A 75 2.17 7.29 1.93
N CYS A 76 2.30 6.34 0.99
CA CYS A 76 1.22 5.42 0.64
C CYS A 76 0.82 4.52 1.83
N VAL A 77 1.79 3.94 2.53
CA VAL A 77 1.53 3.12 3.73
C VAL A 77 0.84 3.96 4.82
N GLY A 78 1.32 5.17 5.05
CA GLY A 78 0.73 6.14 5.97
C GLY A 78 -0.73 6.42 5.63
N LEU A 79 -1.06 6.66 4.35
CA LEU A 79 -2.42 6.91 3.89
C LEU A 79 -3.34 5.70 4.16
N VAL A 80 -2.87 4.48 3.93
CA VAL A 80 -3.62 3.25 4.27
C VAL A 80 -3.85 3.11 5.77
N TYR A 81 -2.87 3.45 6.61
CA TYR A 81 -3.05 3.42 8.06
C TYR A 81 -4.01 4.50 8.55
N VAL A 82 -3.91 5.72 8.01
CA VAL A 82 -4.83 6.82 8.33
C VAL A 82 -6.25 6.45 7.96
N SER A 83 -6.48 5.89 6.76
CA SER A 83 -7.81 5.43 6.35
C SER A 83 -8.36 4.29 7.22
N LYS A 84 -7.52 3.32 7.62
CA LYS A 84 -7.91 2.31 8.62
C LYS A 84 -8.25 2.95 9.97
N TRP A 85 -7.47 3.93 10.41
CA TRP A 85 -7.69 4.62 11.66
C TRP A 85 -8.99 5.43 11.65
N MET A 86 -9.30 6.11 10.55
CA MET A 86 -10.58 6.81 10.35
C MET A 86 -11.77 5.84 10.35
N ARG A 87 -11.58 4.61 9.86
CA ARG A 87 -12.61 3.58 9.82
C ARG A 87 -12.97 3.02 11.20
N ASP A 88 -11.98 2.84 12.07
CA ASP A 88 -12.11 2.08 13.34
C ASP A 88 -11.48 2.79 14.54
N TRP A 89 -11.60 4.12 14.59
CA TRP A 89 -10.99 4.94 15.63
C TRP A 89 -11.48 4.52 17.01
N LYS A 90 -10.58 3.97 17.84
CA LYS A 90 -10.83 3.58 19.25
C LYS A 90 -12.02 2.63 19.41
N GLY A 91 -12.22 1.69 18.48
CA GLY A 91 -13.31 0.72 18.53
C GLY A 91 -14.70 1.31 18.24
N LYS A 92 -14.75 2.58 17.81
CA LYS A 92 -15.95 3.18 17.22
C LYS A 92 -15.77 3.17 15.71
N LYS A 93 -16.69 2.50 15.00
CA LYS A 93 -16.80 2.60 13.55
C LYS A 93 -17.33 3.99 13.20
N ILE A 94 -16.45 5.00 13.16
CA ILE A 94 -16.84 6.40 12.91
C ILE A 94 -17.42 6.54 11.50
N LEU A 95 -16.78 5.90 10.53
CA LEU A 95 -17.19 5.97 9.13
C LEU A 95 -17.97 4.73 8.66
N MET A 96 -17.77 3.59 9.33
CA MET A 96 -18.45 2.35 8.97
C MET A 96 -19.80 2.22 9.68
N ARG A 97 -20.83 1.92 8.89
CA ARG A 97 -22.19 1.61 9.37
C ARG A 97 -22.23 0.26 10.08
N GLU A 98 -23.26 0.05 10.92
CA GLU A 98 -23.55 -1.22 11.57
C GLU A 98 -23.74 -2.35 10.53
N GLU A 99 -23.29 -3.55 10.88
CA GLU A 99 -23.32 -4.72 9.98
C GLU A 99 -24.77 -5.17 9.73
N ASP A 100 -25.64 -5.01 10.73
CA ASP A 100 -27.04 -5.45 10.72
C ASP A 100 -28.01 -4.39 10.17
N TYR A 101 -27.52 -3.34 9.51
CA TYR A 101 -28.36 -2.20 9.10
C TYR A 101 -29.52 -2.60 8.16
N TRP A 102 -29.35 -3.64 7.36
CA TRP A 102 -30.35 -4.11 6.40
C TRP A 102 -31.19 -5.29 6.90
N GLU A 103 -30.89 -5.78 8.11
CA GLU A 103 -31.64 -6.88 8.76
C GLU A 103 -32.66 -6.36 9.78
N LYS A 104 -32.74 -5.05 9.98
CA LYS A 104 -33.84 -4.36 10.68
C LYS A 104 -34.99 -4.06 9.72
#